data_AF-A0AA88YP91-F1
#
_entry.id   AF-A0AA88YP91-F1
#
_cell.length_a   1.000
_cell.length_b   1.000
_cell.length_c   1.000
_cell.angle_alpha   90.00
_cell.angle_beta   90.00
_cell.angle_gamma   90.00
#
_symmetry.space_group_name_H-M   'P 1'
#
loop_
_entity.id
_entity.type
_entity.pdbx_description
1 polymer ?
#
loop_
_entity_poly.entity_id
_entity_poly.type
_entity_poly.pdbx_seq_one_letter_code
_entity_poly.pdbx_strand_id
1 'polypeptide(L)'
;MRGYPDAYNDPICMGSNIGTQLRDASGSLGLFINLPCGENGFITCCHVLFDCIRPQPFYFNKTTHSNAHQVLQPGNAAICGRDLQEKFCGEIQMAKFNPKFSPVSVDVALVKICNRIPSTGHFVVKNNAQVTEIGYEPNKFPVYDTGKVRRKIDISDLEKPLLKSGTSSGLTRSWFKLNGCQVRIFPEGVWLGTQAQETIVMKGQYEVESGSIHNPFFITGDSGSAVFQKEIDGKLVCIGIAIGKTSYDTTVVTPIGAVLDALGLTDSDVKKLHS
;
A
#
# COMPACT_ATOMS: atom_id res chain seq x y z
N MET A 1 8.16 16.99 1.44
CA MET A 1 8.13 17.59 0.09
C MET A 1 6.68 17.71 -0.36
N ARG A 2 6.26 18.80 -1.00
CA ARG A 2 4.93 18.83 -1.65
C ARG A 2 4.99 17.97 -2.90
N GLY A 3 4.05 17.06 -3.04
CA GLY A 3 3.91 16.21 -4.22
C GLY A 3 2.43 15.93 -4.46
N TYR A 4 2.05 15.82 -5.73
CA TYR A 4 0.72 15.32 -6.09
C TYR A 4 0.85 13.83 -6.41
N PRO A 5 -0.06 12.97 -5.93
CA PRO A 5 0.06 11.53 -6.17
C PRO A 5 0.10 11.14 -7.64
N ASP A 6 -0.65 11.85 -8.48
CA ASP A 6 -0.72 11.61 -9.92
C ASP A 6 0.36 12.38 -10.71
N ALA A 7 1.21 13.15 -10.03
CA ALA A 7 2.34 13.82 -10.67
C ALA A 7 3.56 12.90 -10.75
N TYR A 8 4.46 13.23 -11.67
CA TYR A 8 5.80 12.66 -11.70
C TYR A 8 6.54 12.99 -10.39
N ASN A 9 7.03 11.97 -9.69
CA ASN A 9 7.81 12.14 -8.47
C ASN A 9 9.25 11.67 -8.71
N ASP A 10 10.21 12.55 -8.43
CA ASP A 10 11.64 12.27 -8.47
C ASP A 10 12.34 12.89 -7.24
N PRO A 11 12.72 12.08 -6.23
CA PRO A 11 12.56 10.63 -6.15
C PRO A 11 11.09 10.19 -5.96
N ILE A 12 10.80 8.91 -6.19
CA ILE A 12 9.47 8.34 -5.87
C ILE A 12 9.22 8.37 -4.35
N CYS A 13 7.95 8.50 -3.94
CA CYS A 13 7.56 8.69 -2.55
C CYS A 13 6.43 7.73 -2.13
N MET A 14 6.24 7.54 -0.83
CA MET A 14 5.10 6.74 -0.33
C MET A 14 3.78 7.46 -0.59
N GLY A 15 2.79 6.74 -1.10
CA GLY A 15 1.51 7.30 -1.55
C GLY A 15 1.51 7.86 -2.97
N SER A 16 2.60 7.68 -3.73
CA SER A 16 2.60 7.98 -5.18
C SER A 16 1.68 7.03 -5.95
N ASN A 17 1.01 7.54 -6.99
CA ASN A 17 0.23 6.75 -7.93
C ASN A 17 1.15 5.79 -8.69
N ILE A 18 0.85 4.49 -8.63
CA ILE A 18 1.54 3.48 -9.42
C ILE A 18 0.55 2.59 -10.17
N GLY A 19 1.01 1.99 -11.26
CA GLY A 19 0.21 1.08 -12.07
C GLY A 19 1.06 0.33 -13.08
N THR A 20 0.41 -0.38 -13.98
CA THR A 20 1.05 -1.11 -15.08
C THR A 20 0.37 -0.76 -16.39
N GLN A 21 1.04 -1.00 -17.52
CA GLN A 21 0.42 -0.84 -18.84
C GLN A 21 -0.65 -1.89 -19.13
N LEU A 22 -0.74 -2.96 -18.31
CA LEU A 22 -1.62 -4.09 -18.55
C LEU A 22 -3.05 -3.85 -18.10
N ARG A 23 -3.28 -2.85 -17.24
CA ARG A 23 -4.60 -2.55 -16.69
C ARG A 23 -4.78 -1.05 -16.54
N ASP A 24 -6.01 -0.62 -16.76
CA ASP A 24 -6.47 0.72 -16.41
C ASP A 24 -6.84 0.76 -14.92
N ALA A 25 -5.88 0.36 -14.08
CA ALA A 25 -6.01 0.35 -12.63
C ALA A 25 -4.71 0.90 -12.03
N SER A 26 -4.86 1.73 -11.00
CA SER A 26 -3.75 2.29 -10.25
C SER A 26 -3.98 2.14 -8.75
N GLY A 27 -2.87 2.23 -8.02
CA GLY A 27 -2.82 2.12 -6.58
C GLY A 27 -1.76 3.03 -5.99
N SER A 28 -1.39 2.73 -4.76
CA SER A 28 -0.40 3.47 -4.01
C SER A 28 0.91 2.70 -3.90
N LEU A 29 2.02 3.42 -4.02
CA LEU A 29 3.31 2.96 -3.51
C LEU A 29 3.26 2.91 -1.98
N GLY A 30 3.49 1.74 -1.39
CA GLY A 30 3.34 1.52 0.04
C GLY A 30 4.60 1.78 0.85
N LEU A 31 5.43 0.74 1.02
CA LEU A 31 6.56 0.71 1.94
C LEU A 31 7.85 0.43 1.18
N PHE A 32 8.91 1.19 1.47
CA PHE A 32 10.24 0.92 0.90
C PHE A 32 10.96 -0.21 1.64
N ILE A 33 11.63 -1.06 0.86
CA ILE A 33 12.37 -2.22 1.35
C ILE A 33 13.72 -2.34 0.66
N ASN A 34 14.67 -2.99 1.33
CA ASN A 34 15.89 -3.51 0.73
C ASN A 34 15.59 -4.92 0.22
N LEU A 35 15.93 -5.17 -1.04
CA LEU A 35 15.83 -6.50 -1.61
C LEU A 35 17.02 -7.35 -1.12
N PRO A 36 16.90 -8.69 -1.05
CA PRO A 36 18.00 -9.56 -0.65
C PRO A 36 19.27 -9.41 -1.51
N CYS A 37 19.14 -8.93 -2.75
CA CYS A 37 20.27 -8.61 -3.64
C CYS A 37 20.98 -7.27 -3.31
N GLY A 38 20.56 -6.56 -2.26
CA GLY A 38 21.08 -5.23 -1.88
C GLY A 38 20.47 -4.07 -2.67
N GLU A 39 19.52 -4.35 -3.58
CA GLU A 39 18.84 -3.33 -4.38
C GLU A 39 17.64 -2.74 -3.64
N ASN A 40 17.10 -1.63 -4.17
CA ASN A 40 15.96 -0.95 -3.55
C ASN A 40 14.65 -1.47 -4.13
N GLY A 41 13.64 -1.62 -3.28
CA GLY A 41 12.30 -2.01 -3.69
C GLY A 41 11.21 -1.28 -2.93
N PHE A 42 9.97 -1.55 -3.33
CA PHE A 42 8.80 -1.19 -2.55
C PHE A 42 7.74 -2.28 -2.57
N ILE A 43 6.86 -2.22 -1.57
CA ILE A 43 5.69 -3.08 -1.41
C ILE A 43 4.43 -2.31 -1.83
N THR A 44 3.53 -3.00 -2.52
CA THR A 44 2.16 -2.55 -2.83
C THR A 44 1.21 -3.76 -2.82
N CYS A 45 -0.05 -3.62 -3.25
CA CYS A 45 -0.99 -4.74 -3.40
C CYS A 45 -0.77 -5.50 -4.72
N CYS A 46 -1.07 -6.79 -4.72
CA CYS A 46 -1.04 -7.62 -5.93
C CYS A 46 -2.11 -7.19 -6.93
N HIS A 47 -3.33 -6.89 -6.45
CA HIS A 47 -4.44 -6.53 -7.33
C HIS A 47 -4.27 -5.16 -8.03
N VAL A 48 -3.36 -4.32 -7.52
CA VAL A 48 -2.97 -3.06 -8.18
C VAL A 48 -2.21 -3.35 -9.47
N LEU A 49 -1.45 -4.44 -9.52
CA LEU A 49 -0.56 -4.76 -10.64
C LEU A 49 -1.12 -5.89 -11.53
N PHE A 50 -2.03 -6.71 -11.01
CA PHE A 50 -2.61 -7.87 -11.70
C PHE A 50 -4.11 -7.94 -11.54
N ASP A 51 -4.79 -8.57 -12.50
CA ASP A 51 -6.20 -8.95 -12.36
C ASP A 51 -6.32 -10.29 -11.62
N CYS A 52 -6.18 -10.24 -10.29
CA CYS A 52 -6.02 -11.43 -9.46
C CYS A 52 -7.09 -11.61 -8.38
N ILE A 53 -8.13 -10.76 -8.34
CA ILE A 53 -9.20 -10.86 -7.34
C ILE A 53 -10.10 -12.06 -7.68
N ARG A 54 -9.75 -13.23 -7.13
CA ARG A 54 -10.47 -14.49 -7.31
C ARG A 54 -10.26 -15.43 -6.12
N PRO A 55 -11.12 -16.44 -5.87
CA PRO A 55 -10.97 -17.32 -4.71
C PRO A 55 -9.75 -18.24 -4.74
N GLN A 56 -9.18 -18.46 -5.93
CA GLN A 56 -8.00 -19.27 -6.13
C GLN A 56 -6.73 -18.42 -5.91
N PRO A 57 -5.69 -18.97 -5.25
CA PRO A 57 -4.43 -18.25 -5.09
C PRO A 57 -3.83 -17.85 -6.44
N PHE A 58 -3.28 -16.65 -6.49
CA PHE A 58 -2.45 -16.15 -7.58
C PHE A 58 -1.02 -15.93 -7.07
N TYR A 59 -0.06 -16.36 -7.88
CA TYR A 59 1.36 -16.21 -7.60
C TYR A 59 2.09 -15.79 -8.87
N PHE A 60 2.88 -14.74 -8.75
CA PHE A 60 3.84 -14.31 -9.76
C PHE A 60 5.23 -14.31 -9.14
N ASN A 61 6.21 -14.78 -9.92
CA ASN A 61 7.62 -14.67 -9.60
C ASN A 61 8.40 -14.42 -10.90
N LYS A 62 9.21 -13.36 -10.93
CA LYS A 62 10.01 -12.97 -12.10
C LYS A 62 10.98 -14.06 -12.56
N THR A 63 11.48 -14.92 -11.65
CA THR A 63 12.39 -16.00 -12.05
C THR A 63 11.71 -17.09 -12.86
N THR A 64 10.40 -17.26 -12.71
CA THR A 64 9.61 -18.28 -13.42
C THR A 64 8.77 -17.72 -14.56
N HIS A 65 8.63 -16.40 -14.65
CA HIS A 65 7.87 -15.70 -15.69
C HIS A 65 8.81 -14.75 -16.44
N SER A 66 9.12 -15.08 -17.69
CA SER A 66 10.14 -14.37 -18.48
C SER A 66 9.76 -12.96 -18.92
N ASN A 67 8.49 -12.58 -18.84
CA ASN A 67 8.03 -11.24 -19.20
C ASN A 67 8.06 -10.34 -17.96
N ALA A 68 9.01 -9.42 -17.91
CA ALA A 68 9.10 -8.43 -16.84
C ALA A 68 7.93 -7.44 -16.97
N HIS A 69 7.02 -7.50 -16.00
CA HIS A 69 5.96 -6.50 -15.89
C HIS A 69 6.55 -5.21 -15.32
N GLN A 70 6.51 -4.16 -16.14
CA GLN A 70 6.97 -2.83 -15.77
C GLN A 70 5.94 -2.12 -14.90
N VAL A 71 6.43 -1.43 -13.87
CA VAL A 71 5.64 -0.56 -13.00
C VAL A 71 5.94 0.88 -13.36
N LEU A 72 4.88 1.68 -13.48
CA LEU A 72 4.93 3.09 -13.85
C LEU A 72 4.56 3.98 -12.65
N GLN A 73 5.16 5.17 -12.56
CA GLN A 73 4.84 6.25 -11.64
C GLN A 73 4.93 7.59 -12.39
N PRO A 74 3.80 8.29 -12.62
CA PRO A 74 2.43 7.90 -12.26
C PRO A 74 1.91 6.69 -13.08
N GLY A 75 0.96 5.95 -12.51
CA GLY A 75 0.39 4.73 -13.08
C GLY A 75 -0.72 4.92 -14.12
N ASN A 76 -1.40 6.08 -14.14
CA ASN A 76 -2.50 6.30 -15.07
C ASN A 76 -2.01 6.40 -16.53
N ALA A 77 -2.56 5.53 -17.37
CA ALA A 77 -2.11 5.22 -18.74
C ALA A 77 -2.57 6.22 -19.82
N ALA A 78 -3.18 7.35 -19.46
CA ALA A 78 -3.30 8.45 -20.39
C ALA A 78 -1.88 9.01 -20.62
N ILE A 79 -1.20 8.59 -21.70
CA ILE A 79 -0.31 9.36 -22.60
C ILE A 79 0.57 8.40 -23.45
N CYS A 80 0.73 8.81 -24.72
CA CYS A 80 1.45 8.15 -25.82
C CYS A 80 2.97 7.93 -25.62
N GLY A 81 3.44 6.71 -25.89
CA GLY A 81 4.74 6.35 -26.50
C GLY A 81 6.06 6.78 -25.85
N ARG A 82 6.32 8.09 -25.68
CA ARG A 82 7.57 8.63 -25.12
C ARG A 82 7.53 8.74 -23.59
N ASP A 83 6.37 8.99 -23.02
CA ASP A 83 6.17 9.09 -21.56
C ASP A 83 6.41 7.76 -20.81
N LEU A 84 6.31 6.61 -21.48
CA LEU A 84 6.38 5.31 -20.81
C LEU A 84 7.77 5.03 -20.23
N GLN A 85 8.84 5.42 -20.93
CA GLN A 85 10.20 5.27 -20.44
C GLN A 85 10.50 6.21 -19.27
N GLU A 86 9.95 7.43 -19.30
CA GLU A 86 10.12 8.38 -18.21
C GLU A 86 9.36 7.94 -16.96
N LYS A 87 8.11 7.47 -17.14
CA LYS A 87 7.23 7.00 -16.05
C LYS A 87 7.67 5.67 -15.47
N PHE A 88 8.43 4.85 -16.19
CA PHE A 88 8.99 3.61 -15.66
C PHE A 88 9.69 3.89 -14.32
N CYS A 89 9.33 3.14 -13.28
CA CYS A 89 9.94 3.27 -11.96
C CYS A 89 10.49 1.96 -11.43
N GLY A 90 10.02 0.82 -11.94
CA GLY A 90 10.43 -0.47 -11.40
C GLY A 90 9.89 -1.69 -12.12
N GLU A 91 10.31 -2.85 -11.64
CA GLU A 91 9.95 -4.16 -12.17
C GLU A 91 9.38 -5.05 -11.07
N ILE A 92 8.27 -5.70 -11.37
CA ILE A 92 7.66 -6.66 -10.44
C ILE A 92 8.61 -7.85 -10.24
N GLN A 93 8.99 -8.12 -9.00
CA GLN A 93 9.81 -9.28 -8.63
C GLN A 93 8.94 -10.45 -8.19
N MET A 94 7.92 -10.17 -7.39
CA MET A 94 7.01 -11.16 -6.82
C MET A 94 5.64 -10.55 -6.60
N ALA A 95 4.57 -11.32 -6.76
CA ALA A 95 3.25 -10.92 -6.32
C ALA A 95 2.45 -12.12 -5.83
N LYS A 96 1.66 -11.94 -4.78
CA LYS A 96 0.84 -12.98 -4.17
C LYS A 96 -0.51 -12.40 -3.80
N PHE A 97 -1.57 -13.00 -4.34
CA PHE A 97 -2.93 -12.82 -3.84
C PHE A 97 -3.42 -14.19 -3.38
N ASN A 98 -3.61 -14.38 -2.08
CA ASN A 98 -4.03 -15.65 -1.54
C ASN A 98 -5.04 -15.47 -0.40
N PRO A 99 -6.34 -15.59 -0.69
CA PRO A 99 -7.39 -15.54 0.34
C PRO A 99 -7.36 -16.75 1.27
N LYS A 100 -6.68 -17.84 0.88
CA LYS A 100 -6.55 -19.09 1.64
C LYS A 100 -5.22 -19.18 2.42
N PHE A 101 -4.38 -18.15 2.40
CA PHE A 101 -3.13 -18.15 3.17
C PHE A 101 -3.45 -18.18 4.67
N SER A 102 -2.70 -18.99 5.42
CA SER A 102 -2.92 -19.22 6.85
C SER A 102 -1.69 -18.76 7.63
N PRO A 103 -1.87 -18.05 8.77
CA PRO A 103 -3.15 -17.72 9.39
C PRO A 103 -3.86 -16.49 8.81
N VAL A 104 -3.17 -15.69 8.00
CA VAL A 104 -3.64 -14.39 7.49
C VAL A 104 -3.64 -14.40 5.97
N SER A 105 -4.75 -14.04 5.33
CA SER A 105 -4.81 -13.89 3.87
C SER A 105 -3.93 -12.72 3.40
N VAL A 106 -3.36 -12.82 2.21
CA VAL A 106 -2.41 -11.83 1.70
C VAL A 106 -2.74 -11.31 0.32
N ASP A 107 -2.44 -10.03 0.10
CA ASP A 107 -2.56 -9.33 -1.17
C ASP A 107 -1.40 -8.34 -1.27
N VAL A 108 -0.33 -8.79 -1.91
CA VAL A 108 0.97 -8.11 -1.86
C VAL A 108 1.74 -8.28 -3.16
N ALA A 109 2.44 -7.24 -3.58
CA ALA A 109 3.47 -7.29 -4.60
C ALA A 109 4.75 -6.60 -4.15
N LEU A 110 5.87 -7.11 -4.64
CA LEU A 110 7.21 -6.62 -4.44
C LEU A 110 7.76 -6.11 -5.76
N VAL A 111 8.17 -4.85 -5.77
CA VAL A 111 8.69 -4.17 -6.96
C VAL A 111 10.12 -3.74 -6.69
N LYS A 112 11.03 -4.04 -7.62
CA LYS A 112 12.38 -3.49 -7.64
C LYS A 112 12.34 -2.10 -8.24
N ILE A 113 12.95 -1.13 -7.57
CA ILE A 113 13.09 0.24 -8.07
C ILE A 113 14.27 0.31 -9.03
N CYS A 114 14.03 0.83 -10.23
CA CYS A 114 15.05 0.92 -11.29
C CYS A 114 15.59 2.35 -11.51
N ASN A 115 14.86 3.38 -11.07
CA ASN A 115 15.29 4.78 -11.11
C ASN A 115 14.64 5.57 -9.98
N ARG A 116 15.04 6.84 -9.79
CA ARG A 116 14.39 7.78 -8.84
C ARG A 116 14.33 7.24 -7.39
N ILE A 117 15.42 6.58 -6.98
CA ILE A 117 15.52 5.87 -5.70
C ILE A 117 15.34 6.87 -4.54
N PRO A 118 14.44 6.60 -3.57
CA PRO A 118 14.24 7.47 -2.42
C PRO A 118 15.44 7.43 -1.46
N SER A 119 15.86 8.63 -1.03
CA SER A 119 16.78 8.85 0.09
C SER A 119 16.06 9.12 1.41
N THR A 120 14.79 9.55 1.35
CA THR A 120 13.99 9.99 2.51
C THR A 120 12.68 9.25 2.64
N GLY A 121 12.19 9.08 3.86
CA GLY A 121 10.90 8.44 4.19
C GLY A 121 9.66 9.32 3.96
N HIS A 122 9.68 10.15 2.93
CA HIS A 122 8.64 11.14 2.69
C HIS A 122 7.35 10.52 2.13
N PHE A 123 6.25 11.12 2.56
CA PHE A 123 4.92 10.87 2.02
C PHE A 123 4.59 11.89 0.94
N VAL A 124 3.78 11.47 -0.02
CA VAL A 124 3.05 12.40 -0.85
C VAL A 124 2.00 13.12 0.01
N VAL A 125 1.90 14.43 -0.12
CA VAL A 125 0.99 15.28 0.67
C VAL A 125 0.32 16.28 -0.26
N LYS A 126 -1.01 16.17 -0.40
CA LYS A 126 -1.79 16.96 -1.37
C LYS A 126 -1.87 18.43 -0.98
N ASN A 127 -1.98 18.72 0.31
CA ASN A 127 -2.04 20.07 0.84
C ASN A 127 -1.63 20.12 2.31
N ASN A 128 -1.34 21.33 2.83
CA ASN A 128 -0.92 21.53 4.21
C ASN A 128 -2.05 21.28 5.23
N ALA A 129 -3.32 21.35 4.84
CA ALA A 129 -4.43 21.09 5.76
C ALA A 129 -4.41 19.63 6.24
N GLN A 130 -4.04 18.69 5.36
CA GLN A 130 -3.84 17.29 5.74
C GLN A 130 -2.78 17.12 6.83
N VAL A 131 -1.68 17.88 6.78
CA VAL A 131 -0.61 17.84 7.79
C VAL A 131 -1.15 18.25 9.16
N THR A 132 -1.93 19.33 9.22
CA THR A 132 -2.53 19.79 10.47
C THR A 132 -3.60 18.83 11.00
N GLU A 133 -4.43 18.25 10.13
CA GLU A 133 -5.48 17.31 10.51
C GLU A 133 -4.93 16.02 11.14
N ILE A 134 -3.79 15.53 10.65
CA ILE A 134 -3.12 14.37 11.25
C ILE A 134 -2.33 14.71 12.54
N GLY A 135 -2.42 15.95 13.01
CA GLY A 135 -1.83 16.41 14.27
C GLY A 135 -0.33 16.73 14.19
N TYR A 136 0.12 17.28 13.06
CA TYR A 136 1.45 17.86 12.90
C TYR A 136 1.37 19.38 12.74
N GLU A 137 2.45 20.09 13.09
CA GLU A 137 2.52 21.53 12.85
C GLU A 137 2.51 21.86 11.36
N PRO A 138 2.02 23.04 10.96
CA PRO A 138 2.11 23.50 9.57
C PRO A 138 3.54 23.39 9.03
N ASN A 139 3.68 22.78 7.85
CA ASN A 139 4.98 22.53 7.18
C ASN A 139 5.94 21.56 7.90
N LYS A 140 5.54 20.92 9.00
CA LYS A 140 6.26 19.78 9.58
C LYS A 140 5.65 18.49 9.07
N PHE A 141 6.14 18.01 7.94
CA PHE A 141 5.63 16.79 7.31
C PHE A 141 6.07 15.54 8.09
N PRO A 142 5.19 14.53 8.24
CA PRO A 142 5.61 13.25 8.79
C PRO A 142 6.70 12.61 7.90
N VAL A 143 7.60 11.86 8.53
CA VAL A 143 8.64 11.09 7.85
C VAL A 143 8.72 9.70 8.48
N TYR A 144 8.86 8.67 7.65
CA TYR A 144 9.17 7.31 8.10
C TYR A 144 10.66 7.01 7.90
N ASP A 145 11.45 7.31 8.92
CA ASP A 145 12.92 7.17 8.94
C ASP A 145 13.40 6.04 9.86
N THR A 146 12.46 5.29 10.46
CA THR A 146 12.78 4.34 11.53
C THR A 146 13.18 2.97 11.00
N GLY A 147 12.64 2.56 9.84
CA GLY A 147 12.68 1.18 9.36
C GLY A 147 11.95 0.18 10.28
N LYS A 148 11.22 0.66 11.30
CA LYS A 148 10.56 -0.20 12.28
C LYS A 148 9.22 -0.68 11.79
N VAL A 149 8.92 -1.94 12.08
CA VAL A 149 7.61 -2.56 11.89
C VAL A 149 7.06 -3.09 13.19
N ARG A 150 5.73 -3.19 13.27
CA ARG A 150 5.02 -3.86 14.36
C ARG A 150 4.24 -5.03 13.78
N ARG A 151 4.81 -6.23 13.91
CA ARG A 151 4.26 -7.47 13.32
C ARG A 151 2.95 -7.93 13.98
N LYS A 152 2.73 -7.56 15.25
CA LYS A 152 1.52 -7.86 16.03
C LYS A 152 1.09 -6.61 16.77
N ILE A 153 -0.22 -6.36 16.78
CA ILE A 153 -0.86 -5.25 17.49
C ILE A 153 -1.33 -5.75 18.85
N ASP A 154 -0.88 -5.11 19.92
CA ASP A 154 -1.33 -5.40 21.29
C ASP A 154 -2.47 -4.45 21.70
N ILE A 155 -3.12 -4.73 22.84
CA ILE A 155 -4.24 -3.90 23.34
C ILE A 155 -3.82 -2.43 23.51
N SER A 156 -2.60 -2.19 24.02
CA SER A 156 -2.05 -0.84 24.19
C SER A 156 -1.83 -0.07 22.87
N ASP A 157 -1.83 -0.77 21.73
CA ASP A 157 -1.67 -0.15 20.43
C ASP A 157 -3.02 0.31 19.85
N LEU A 158 -4.16 -0.16 20.36
CA LEU A 158 -5.48 0.15 19.79
C LEU A 158 -5.85 1.64 19.89
N GLU A 159 -5.33 2.33 20.91
CA GLU A 159 -5.61 3.76 21.16
C GLU A 159 -4.69 4.71 20.38
N LYS A 160 -3.58 4.20 19.81
CA LYS A 160 -2.59 5.04 19.13
C LYS A 160 -3.08 5.42 17.73
N PRO A 161 -2.84 6.67 17.29
CA PRO A 161 -3.28 7.12 15.99
C PRO A 161 -2.56 6.40 14.85
N LEU A 162 -3.34 6.06 13.83
CA LEU A 162 -2.88 5.48 12.57
C LEU A 162 -2.80 6.56 11.50
N LEU A 163 -1.86 6.42 10.58
CA LEU A 163 -1.60 7.31 9.46
C LEU A 163 -1.38 6.49 8.19
N LYS A 164 -1.79 7.03 7.06
CA LYS A 164 -1.34 6.53 5.76
C LYS A 164 -1.24 7.67 4.75
N SER A 165 -0.47 7.47 3.69
CA SER A 165 -0.58 8.29 2.49
C SER A 165 -1.04 7.41 1.33
N GLY A 166 -2.27 7.66 0.87
CA GLY A 166 -2.84 7.01 -0.30
C GLY A 166 -2.85 7.93 -1.51
N THR A 167 -2.79 7.35 -2.69
CA THR A 167 -2.85 8.10 -3.96
C THR A 167 -4.11 8.98 -4.04
N SER A 168 -5.23 8.44 -3.60
CA SER A 168 -6.53 9.08 -3.75
C SER A 168 -6.89 9.86 -2.48
N SER A 169 -6.70 9.31 -1.28
CA SER A 169 -7.01 10.03 -0.03
C SER A 169 -5.95 11.09 0.33
N GLY A 170 -4.73 10.97 -0.19
CA GLY A 170 -3.58 11.68 0.36
C GLY A 170 -3.27 11.21 1.79
N LEU A 171 -2.72 12.13 2.58
CA LEU A 171 -2.31 11.88 3.96
C LEU A 171 -3.53 11.94 4.91
N THR A 172 -3.84 10.82 5.57
CA THR A 172 -5.02 10.67 6.43
C THR A 172 -4.68 10.06 7.79
N ARG A 173 -5.57 10.27 8.78
CA ARG A 173 -5.46 9.75 10.16
C ARG A 173 -6.69 8.93 10.55
N SER A 174 -6.46 7.90 11.36
CA SER A 174 -7.47 6.95 11.84
C SER A 174 -7.15 6.33 13.19
N TRP A 175 -8.04 5.45 13.64
CA TRP A 175 -7.86 4.56 14.79
C TRP A 175 -8.31 3.14 14.47
N PHE A 176 -7.85 2.18 15.26
CA PHE A 176 -8.32 0.80 15.14
C PHE A 176 -9.80 0.70 15.50
N LYS A 177 -10.53 -0.08 14.71
CA LYS A 177 -11.87 -0.55 15.05
C LYS A 177 -11.84 -2.00 15.55
N LEU A 178 -11.12 -2.86 14.82
CA LEU A 178 -10.99 -4.28 15.16
C LEU A 178 -9.66 -4.86 14.67
N ASN A 179 -9.07 -5.72 15.50
CA ASN A 179 -7.88 -6.50 15.16
C ASN A 179 -8.27 -7.97 14.89
N GLY A 180 -7.79 -8.55 13.78
CA GLY A 180 -8.02 -9.96 13.44
C GLY A 180 -9.36 -10.24 12.76
N CYS A 181 -9.90 -9.28 12.02
CA CYS A 181 -11.18 -9.40 11.35
C CYS A 181 -11.13 -10.30 10.11
N GLN A 182 -12.32 -10.73 9.66
CA GLN A 182 -12.51 -11.36 8.35
C GLN A 182 -13.31 -10.42 7.47
N VAL A 183 -12.85 -10.20 6.24
CA VAL A 183 -13.49 -9.27 5.30
C VAL A 183 -13.90 -10.00 4.04
N ARG A 184 -15.11 -9.72 3.57
CA ARG A 184 -15.64 -10.21 2.29
C ARG A 184 -15.35 -9.19 1.20
N ILE A 185 -14.68 -9.63 0.13
CA ILE A 185 -14.42 -8.84 -1.08
C ILE A 185 -15.31 -9.35 -2.20
N PHE A 186 -15.93 -8.41 -2.91
CA PHE A 186 -16.66 -8.68 -4.14
C PHE A 186 -15.76 -8.29 -5.32
N PRO A 187 -15.50 -9.18 -6.28
CA PRO A 187 -14.84 -8.80 -7.52
C PRO A 187 -15.68 -7.70 -8.21
N GLU A 188 -15.10 -6.54 -8.49
CA GLU A 188 -15.79 -5.50 -9.28
C GLU A 188 -16.08 -6.06 -10.68
N GLY A 189 -17.33 -5.99 -11.16
CA GLY A 189 -17.58 -6.26 -12.59
C GLY A 189 -18.94 -6.75 -13.10
N VAL A 190 -19.95 -7.16 -12.31
CA VAL A 190 -21.26 -7.55 -12.89
C VAL A 190 -22.43 -7.21 -11.95
N TRP A 191 -23.06 -6.06 -12.19
CA TRP A 191 -24.39 -5.69 -11.65
C TRP A 191 -25.50 -6.08 -12.62
N LEU A 192 -25.51 -7.31 -13.14
CA LEU A 192 -26.64 -7.82 -13.92
C LEU A 192 -26.81 -9.30 -13.60
N GLY A 193 -27.96 -9.64 -13.02
CA GLY A 193 -28.24 -10.95 -12.47
C GLY A 193 -27.94 -12.08 -13.44
N THR A 194 -26.88 -12.84 -13.18
CA THR A 194 -26.79 -14.27 -13.42
C THR A 194 -25.47 -14.79 -12.81
N GLN A 195 -25.61 -15.87 -12.04
CA GLN A 195 -24.57 -16.72 -11.48
C GLN A 195 -23.77 -16.15 -10.29
N ALA A 196 -23.76 -16.94 -9.22
CA ALA A 196 -23.17 -16.63 -7.93
C ALA A 196 -21.72 -16.12 -8.09
N GLN A 197 -21.52 -14.82 -7.82
CA GLN A 197 -20.19 -14.29 -7.61
C GLN A 197 -19.56 -15.04 -6.44
N GLU A 198 -18.44 -15.73 -6.69
CA GLU A 198 -17.74 -16.42 -5.61
C GLU A 198 -17.25 -15.35 -4.62
N THR A 199 -17.84 -15.35 -3.41
CA THR A 199 -17.45 -14.43 -2.35
C THR A 199 -16.01 -14.75 -1.92
N ILE A 200 -15.13 -13.75 -1.95
CA ILE A 200 -13.74 -13.91 -1.50
C ILE A 200 -13.66 -13.47 -0.04
N VAL A 201 -13.18 -14.34 0.84
CA VAL A 201 -13.00 -14.01 2.26
C VAL A 201 -11.51 -13.86 2.57
N MET A 202 -11.10 -12.65 2.95
CA MET A 202 -9.77 -12.35 3.48
C MET A 202 -9.80 -12.46 5.00
N LYS A 203 -8.92 -13.28 5.59
CA LYS A 203 -8.89 -13.60 7.02
C LYS A 203 -7.72 -12.91 7.72
N GLY A 204 -7.88 -12.60 9.00
CA GLY A 204 -6.80 -12.06 9.84
C GLY A 204 -6.37 -10.66 9.46
N GLN A 205 -7.29 -9.86 8.93
CA GLN A 205 -7.03 -8.46 8.55
C GLN A 205 -7.23 -7.55 9.77
N TYR A 206 -6.78 -6.30 9.68
CA TYR A 206 -7.21 -5.24 10.60
C TYR A 206 -8.34 -4.44 9.97
N GLU A 207 -9.30 -4.05 10.78
CA GLU A 207 -10.33 -3.08 10.43
C GLU A 207 -10.01 -1.75 11.10
N VAL A 208 -9.91 -0.71 10.28
CA VAL A 208 -9.55 0.65 10.70
C VAL A 208 -10.71 1.57 10.35
N GLU A 209 -11.25 2.26 11.34
CA GLU A 209 -12.33 3.21 11.15
C GLU A 209 -11.79 4.58 10.78
N SER A 210 -12.44 5.26 9.85
CA SER A 210 -12.06 6.61 9.44
C SER A 210 -12.12 7.58 10.61
N GLY A 211 -11.05 8.35 10.81
CA GLY A 211 -11.04 9.36 11.85
C GLY A 211 -11.83 10.64 11.52
N SER A 212 -12.32 10.76 10.27
CA SER A 212 -13.08 11.90 9.78
C SER A 212 -14.13 11.46 8.76
N ILE A 213 -15.32 12.06 8.82
CA ILE A 213 -16.40 11.86 7.85
C ILE A 213 -16.05 12.56 6.52
N HIS A 214 -15.35 13.69 6.57
CA HIS A 214 -15.02 14.48 5.39
C HIS A 214 -13.76 13.99 4.67
N ASN A 215 -12.85 13.37 5.41
CA ASN A 215 -11.59 12.84 4.89
C ASN A 215 -11.51 11.34 5.23
N PRO A 216 -12.19 10.48 4.45
CA PRO A 216 -12.16 9.04 4.65
C PRO A 216 -10.72 8.54 4.69
N PHE A 217 -10.43 7.63 5.63
CA PHE A 217 -9.08 7.08 5.74
C PHE A 217 -8.63 6.44 4.43
N PHE A 218 -9.50 5.66 3.77
CA PHE A 218 -9.26 4.98 2.50
C PHE A 218 -10.34 5.30 1.47
N ILE A 219 -9.92 5.58 0.24
CA ILE A 219 -10.80 5.65 -0.94
C ILE A 219 -10.22 4.83 -2.09
N THR A 220 -11.04 4.53 -3.10
CA THR A 220 -10.62 3.76 -4.28
C THR A 220 -9.36 4.37 -4.91
N GLY A 221 -8.34 3.52 -5.16
CA GLY A 221 -6.99 3.92 -5.60
C GLY A 221 -5.94 3.98 -4.48
N ASP A 222 -6.35 3.87 -3.21
CA ASP A 222 -5.40 3.83 -2.08
C ASP A 222 -4.79 2.44 -1.81
N SER A 223 -5.26 1.40 -2.52
CA SER A 223 -4.75 0.04 -2.37
C SER A 223 -3.23 0.02 -2.50
N GLY A 224 -2.57 -0.65 -1.58
CA GLY A 224 -1.11 -0.73 -1.51
C GLY A 224 -0.46 0.33 -0.62
N SER A 225 -1.21 1.31 -0.12
CA SER A 225 -0.67 2.32 0.81
C SER A 225 -0.26 1.68 2.14
N ALA A 226 0.93 2.02 2.63
CA ALA A 226 1.39 1.57 3.92
C ALA A 226 0.68 2.32 5.04
N VAL A 227 0.33 1.59 6.10
CA VAL A 227 -0.32 2.12 7.31
C VAL A 227 0.70 2.13 8.44
N PHE A 228 0.81 3.29 9.07
CA PHE A 228 1.77 3.58 10.12
C PHE A 228 1.04 3.92 11.41
N GLN A 229 1.58 3.47 12.53
CA GLN A 229 1.19 3.92 13.85
C GLN A 229 2.16 4.99 14.33
N LYS A 230 1.64 6.09 14.88
CA LYS A 230 2.46 7.15 15.49
C LYS A 230 2.64 6.85 16.98
N GLU A 231 3.89 6.71 17.38
CA GLU A 231 4.31 6.52 18.78
C GLU A 231 4.26 7.84 19.57
N ILE A 232 4.40 7.73 20.89
CA ILE A 232 4.40 8.87 21.82
C ILE A 232 5.51 9.87 21.48
N ASP A 233 6.67 9.39 21.03
CA ASP A 233 7.79 10.23 20.60
C ASP A 233 7.63 10.81 19.18
N GLY A 234 6.45 10.60 18.57
CA GLY A 234 6.12 11.06 17.22
C GLY A 234 6.67 10.17 16.10
N LYS A 235 7.47 9.14 16.41
CA LYS A 235 8.03 8.25 15.39
C LYS A 235 6.96 7.35 14.79
N LEU A 236 7.16 6.99 13.53
CA LEU A 236 6.26 6.13 12.78
C LEU A 236 6.77 4.69 12.77
N VAL A 237 5.85 3.75 12.98
CA VAL A 237 6.09 2.31 12.90
C VAL A 237 5.09 1.72 11.90
N CYS A 238 5.54 1.01 10.88
CA CYS A 238 4.63 0.41 9.91
C CYS A 238 3.91 -0.80 10.53
N ILE A 239 2.59 -0.87 10.36
CA ILE A 239 1.74 -1.93 10.91
C ILE A 239 1.10 -2.81 9.84
N GLY A 240 1.04 -2.34 8.58
CA GLY A 240 0.41 -3.09 7.51
C GLY A 240 0.28 -2.33 6.20
N ILE A 241 -0.40 -2.94 5.24
CA ILE A 241 -0.71 -2.39 3.93
C ILE A 241 -2.23 -2.36 3.78
N ALA A 242 -2.79 -1.22 3.38
CA ALA A 242 -4.22 -1.08 3.12
C ALA A 242 -4.56 -1.75 1.78
N ILE A 243 -5.55 -2.65 1.79
CA ILE A 243 -5.90 -3.48 0.62
C ILE A 243 -7.30 -3.18 0.06
N GLY A 244 -8.09 -2.37 0.76
CA GLY A 244 -9.46 -2.07 0.38
C GLY A 244 -10.26 -1.46 1.52
N LYS A 245 -11.58 -1.40 1.34
CA LYS A 245 -12.53 -0.99 2.36
C LYS A 245 -13.76 -1.89 2.37
N THR A 246 -14.46 -1.93 3.50
CA THR A 246 -15.72 -2.66 3.66
C THR A 246 -16.92 -1.85 3.13
N SER A 247 -18.11 -2.45 3.11
CA SER A 247 -19.37 -1.75 2.82
C SER A 247 -19.76 -0.70 3.86
N TYR A 248 -19.09 -0.68 5.02
CA TYR A 248 -19.26 0.33 6.06
C TYR A 248 -18.17 1.41 6.02
N ASP A 249 -17.46 1.53 4.89
CA ASP A 249 -16.36 2.47 4.67
C ASP A 249 -15.17 2.35 5.66
N THR A 250 -15.08 1.23 6.38
CA THR A 250 -13.89 0.91 7.18
C THR A 250 -12.79 0.35 6.31
N THR A 251 -11.56 0.75 6.59
CA THR A 251 -10.38 0.32 5.83
C THR A 251 -9.91 -1.05 6.28
N VAL A 252 -9.52 -1.86 5.30
CA VAL A 252 -9.00 -3.21 5.50
C VAL A 252 -7.49 -3.18 5.32
N VAL A 253 -6.76 -3.63 6.33
CA VAL A 253 -5.30 -3.59 6.33
C VAL A 253 -4.75 -4.99 6.56
N THR A 254 -3.89 -5.46 5.67
CA THR A 254 -3.12 -6.69 5.89
C THR A 254 -1.97 -6.41 6.85
N PRO A 255 -1.85 -7.16 7.96
CA PRO A 255 -0.75 -7.03 8.91
C PRO A 255 0.64 -7.09 8.24
N ILE A 256 1.54 -6.19 8.62
CA ILE A 256 2.88 -6.11 8.00
C ILE A 256 3.67 -7.40 8.21
N GLY A 257 3.49 -8.09 9.33
CA GLY A 257 4.13 -9.39 9.56
C GLY A 257 3.75 -10.41 8.49
N ALA A 258 2.46 -10.52 8.14
CA ALA A 258 1.98 -11.44 7.12
C ALA A 258 2.45 -11.04 5.71
N VAL A 259 2.54 -9.73 5.43
CA VAL A 259 3.10 -9.19 4.18
C VAL A 259 4.56 -9.60 4.01
N LEU A 260 5.40 -9.38 5.03
CA LEU A 260 6.82 -9.74 4.99
C LEU A 260 7.02 -11.25 4.87
N ASP A 261 6.29 -12.05 5.67
CA ASP A 261 6.34 -13.51 5.61
C ASP A 261 5.96 -14.04 4.23
N ALA A 262 4.90 -13.48 3.61
CA ALA A 262 4.49 -13.86 2.28
C ALA A 262 5.55 -13.54 1.21
N LEU A 263 6.37 -12.51 1.41
CA LEU A 263 7.45 -12.15 0.50
C LEU A 263 8.78 -12.84 0.83
N GLY A 264 8.87 -13.58 1.95
CA GLY A 264 10.12 -14.14 2.44
C GLY A 264 11.10 -13.08 2.96
N LEU A 265 10.58 -11.97 3.46
CA LEU A 265 11.33 -10.84 4.00
C LEU A 265 11.28 -10.82 5.54
N THR A 266 12.22 -10.09 6.11
CA THR A 266 12.41 -9.88 7.55
C THR A 266 12.30 -8.40 7.89
N ASP A 267 12.24 -8.10 9.19
CA ASP A 267 12.17 -6.71 9.67
C ASP A 267 13.41 -5.90 9.26
N SER A 268 14.58 -6.53 9.11
CA SER A 268 15.81 -5.88 8.62
C SER A 268 15.77 -5.50 7.14
N ASP A 269 14.86 -6.09 6.37
CA ASP A 269 14.67 -5.73 4.97
C ASP A 269 13.84 -4.46 4.83
N VAL A 270 13.17 -3.99 5.89
CA VAL A 270 12.43 -2.72 5.83
C VAL A 270 13.40 -1.55 5.83
N LYS A 271 13.31 -0.71 4.81
CA LYS A 271 14.34 0.29 4.56
C LYS A 271 14.28 1.40 5.61
N LYS A 272 15.39 1.59 6.32
CA LYS A 272 15.62 2.78 7.13
C LYS A 272 16.07 3.93 6.22
N LEU A 273 15.22 4.94 6.07
CA LEU A 273 15.48 6.13 5.25
C LEU A 273 15.94 7.30 6.12
N HIS A 274 16.49 8.33 5.50
CA HIS A 274 16.85 9.56 6.21
C HIS A 274 15.60 10.41 6.49
N SER A 275 15.65 11.15 7.61
CA SER A 275 14.68 12.19 7.97
C SER A 275 14.80 13.41 7.07
#